data_AF-S9S477-F1
#
_entry.id   AF-S9S477-F1
#
_cell.length_a   1.000
_cell.length_b   1.000
_cell.length_c   1.000
_cell.angle_alpha   90.00
_cell.angle_beta   90.00
_cell.angle_gamma   90.00
#
_symmetry.space_group_name_H-M   'P 1'
#
loop_
_entity.id
_entity.type
_entity.pdbx_description
1 polymer ?
#
loop_
_entity_poly.entity_id
_entity_poly.type
_entity_poly.pdbx_seq_one_letter_code
_entity_poly.pdbx_strand_id
1 'polypeptide(L)' 'MSGLTEEEAVEVHDQFKTTFSAFLIIAAVAHVLVWVWKPWF' A
#
# COMPACT_ATOMS: atom_id res chain seq x y z
N MET A 1 -12.40 -12.67 -16.85
CA MET A 1 -12.78 -11.25 -16.93
C MET A 1 -13.52 -10.91 -15.66
N SER A 2 -13.12 -9.88 -14.94
CA SER A 2 -13.73 -9.48 -13.66
C SER A 2 -15.19 -9.02 -13.80
N GLY A 3 -15.67 -8.77 -15.03
CA GLY A 3 -17.03 -8.30 -15.30
C GLY A 3 -17.22 -6.79 -15.12
N LEU A 4 -16.15 -6.07 -14.77
CA LEU A 4 -16.14 -4.63 -14.57
C LEU A 4 -16.02 -3.89 -15.91
N THR A 5 -16.65 -2.72 -16.00
CA THR A 5 -16.31 -1.74 -17.04
C THR A 5 -14.93 -1.16 -16.79
N GLU A 6 -14.36 -0.50 -17.80
CA GLU A 6 -13.06 0.14 -17.66
C GLU A 6 -13.10 1.25 -16.59
N GLU A 7 -14.20 2.01 -16.54
CA GLU A 7 -14.40 3.06 -15.54
C GLU A 7 -14.47 2.51 -14.12
N GLU A 8 -15.22 1.42 -13.89
CA GLU A 8 -15.33 0.77 -12.58
C GLU A 8 -13.98 0.22 -12.11
N ALA A 9 -13.20 -0.35 -13.03
CA ALA A 9 -11.86 -0.86 -12.73
C ALA A 9 -10.90 0.28 -12.32
N VAL A 10 -10.97 1.42 -13.00
CA VAL A 10 -10.15 2.60 -12.68
C VAL A 10 -10.53 3.19 -11.33
N GLU A 11 -11.83 3.31 -11.02
CA GLU A 11 -12.30 3.85 -9.74
C GLU A 11 -11.82 3.01 -8.55
N VAL A 12 -11.99 1.68 -8.63
CA VAL A 12 -11.50 0.75 -7.60
C VAL A 12 -10.00 0.84 -7.47
N HIS A 13 -9.28 0.86 -8.59
CA HIS A 13 -7.81 0.90 -8.57
C HIS A 13 -7.29 2.23 -7.99
N ASP A 14 -7.99 3.34 -8.22
CA ASP A 14 -7.56 4.63 -7.71
C ASP A 14 -7.70 4.74 -6.18
N GLN A 15 -8.84 4.30 -5.65
CA GLN A 15 -9.05 4.22 -4.21
C GLN A 15 -8.09 3.20 -3.57
N PHE A 16 -7.85 2.07 -4.23
CA PHE A 16 -6.90 1.07 -3.78
C PHE A 16 -5.49 1.65 -3.64
N LYS A 17 -4.97 2.31 -4.69
CA LYS A 17 -3.64 2.95 -4.64
C LYS A 17 -3.53 3.94 -3.49
N THR A 18 -4.54 4.78 -3.29
CA THR A 18 -4.54 5.79 -2.22
C THR A 18 -4.40 5.15 -0.84
N THR A 19 -5.26 4.17 -0.52
CA THR A 19 -5.22 3.50 0.78
C THR A 19 -3.97 2.62 0.93
N PHE A 20 -3.57 1.94 -0.14
CA PHE A 20 -2.40 1.07 -0.13
C PHE A 20 -1.09 1.85 0.04
N SER A 21 -0.96 3.02 -0.59
CA SER A 21 0.19 3.91 -0.38
C SER A 21 0.28 4.39 1.07
N ALA A 22 -0.84 4.75 1.70
CA ALA A 22 -0.85 5.11 3.12
C ALA A 22 -0.39 3.95 4.01
N PHE A 23 -0.87 2.73 3.73
CA PHE A 23 -0.40 1.52 4.42
C PHE A 23 1.10 1.30 4.24
N LEU A 24 1.63 1.41 3.02
CA LEU A 24 3.06 1.22 2.75
C LEU A 24 3.94 2.22 3.49
N ILE A 25 3.53 3.48 3.60
CA ILE A 25 4.26 4.50 4.36
C ILE A 25 4.34 4.10 5.84
N ILE A 26 3.22 3.71 6.43
CA ILE A 26 3.16 3.26 7.83
C ILE A 26 4.04 2.02 8.04
N ALA A 27 3.92 1.03 7.15
CA ALA A 27 4.71 -0.18 7.21
C ALA A 27 6.21 0.10 7.08
N ALA A 28 6.61 0.97 6.15
CA ALA A 28 8.01 1.37 5.97
C ALA A 28 8.56 2.04 7.24
N VAL A 29 7.82 2.97 7.83
CA VAL A 29 8.21 3.62 9.10
C VAL A 29 8.38 2.59 10.21
N ALA A 30 7.45 1.63 10.35
CA ALA A 30 7.57 0.57 11.35
C ALA A 30 8.85 -0.26 11.16
N HIS A 31 9.16 -0.67 9.92
CA HIS A 31 10.39 -1.42 9.64
C HIS A 31 11.64 -0.58 9.93
N VAL A 32 11.66 0.69 9.57
CA VAL A 32 12.78 1.60 9.90
C VAL A 32 12.97 1.71 11.42
N LEU A 33 11.89 1.85 12.19
CA LEU A 33 11.97 1.94 13.65
C LEU A 33 12.51 0.65 14.27
N VAL A 34 12.01 -0.52 13.86
CA VAL A 34 12.55 -1.80 14.35
C VAL A 34 14.01 -1.97 13.91
N TRP A 35 14.36 -1.53 12.70
CA TRP A 35 15.73 -1.61 12.18
C TRP A 35 16.70 -0.80 13.03
N VAL A 36 16.29 0.41 13.42
CA VAL A 36 17.07 1.27 14.32
C VAL A 36 17.21 0.64 15.71
N TRP A 37 16.18 -0.03 16.23
CA TRP A 37 16.24 -0.68 17.55
C TRP A 37 17.08 -1.96 17.57
N LYS A 38 16.93 -2.82 16.55
CA LYS A 38 17.62 -4.10 16.42
C LYS A 38 17.87 -4.37 14.93
N PRO A 39 19.02 -3.92 14.38
CA PRO A 39 19.32 -4.17 12.98
C PRO A 39 19.46 -5.69 12.75
N TRP A 40 18.89 -6.17 11.65
CA TRP A 40 18.81 -7.60 11.34
C TRP A 40 19.49 -8.00 10.03
N PHE A 41 20.22 -7.08 9.38
CA PHE A 41 21.35 -7.33 8.46
C PHE A 41 22.54 -6.50 8.93
#